data_AF-A0A4R3TQ71-F1
#
_entry.id   AF-A0A4R3TQ71-F1
#
_cell.length_a   1.000
_cell.length_b   1.000
_cell.length_c   1.000
_cell.angle_alpha   90.00
_cell.angle_beta   90.00
_cell.angle_gamma   90.00
#
_symmetry.space_group_name_H-M   'P 1'
#
loop_
_entity.id
_entity.type
_entity.pdbx_description
1 polymer ?
#
loop_
_entity_poly.entity_id
_entity_poly.type
_entity_poly.pdbx_seq_one_letter_code
_entity_poly.pdbx_strand_id
1 'polypeptide(L)'
;MSVTMSRRAYAQMFGPTVGDKVRLADTDLFIEPERDFTISGEEVKFGGGKVIRDGMGQSQQRARGAVDTAITNALILDHWGIIKADIAIKDGLIAGIGKAGNPDTQPGGVDRYWTGDGNHRGRGQDHHRQRDTHIHFIFPQQIEEALFSGVTTMMGGGTGPAAGTTATTCTPGPWHIHRMLEALDPFPMNFGIFGKGNASVSEGLVEQVEAGACGLKLHEDWGATPAAIDCCLSVADDMDVQVMIHTDSLNEGGFVESTIAAFKGRTIHAAHTEGAGGGHAPDIIKICGENNIIPASTNLTRPYTANTLRSTGYADGDPSSRPPYPGRRCLCGKPHKEGDDCRRGYPARSRRVLDRVVG
;
A
#
# COMPACT_ATOMS: atom_id res chain seq x y z
N MET A 1 -6.44 27.16 41.93
CA MET A 1 -5.30 27.93 41.39
C MET A 1 -4.98 27.36 40.01
N SER A 2 -4.65 28.19 39.03
CA SER A 2 -4.20 27.73 37.70
C SER A 2 -2.72 27.33 37.74
N VAL A 3 -2.35 26.28 37.01
CA VAL A 3 -0.95 25.86 36.78
C VAL A 3 -0.64 26.02 35.31
N THR A 4 0.54 26.55 34.99
CA THR A 4 0.98 26.78 33.60
C THR A 4 2.16 25.90 33.25
N MET A 5 2.22 25.41 32.01
CA MET A 5 3.35 24.64 31.48
C MET A 5 3.84 25.26 30.16
N SER A 6 5.15 25.22 29.90
CA SER A 6 5.69 25.70 28.63
C SER A 6 5.33 24.76 27.48
N ARG A 7 5.13 25.31 26.26
CA ARG A 7 4.79 24.50 25.07
C ARG A 7 5.81 23.40 24.80
N ARG A 8 7.10 23.69 24.98
CA ARG A 8 8.18 22.70 24.82
C ARG A 8 8.04 21.54 25.80
N ALA A 9 7.76 21.81 27.07
CA ALA A 9 7.56 20.76 28.06
C ALA A 9 6.29 19.96 27.77
N TYR A 10 5.21 20.62 27.34
CA TYR A 10 3.97 19.96 26.90
C TYR A 10 4.23 18.98 25.76
N ALA A 11 4.84 19.46 24.68
CA ALA A 11 5.14 18.65 23.49
C ALA A 11 6.05 17.46 23.80
N GLN A 12 7.00 17.60 24.72
CA GLN A 12 7.85 16.49 25.17
C GLN A 12 7.10 15.44 25.99
N MET A 13 6.03 15.82 26.71
CA MET A 13 5.29 14.90 27.57
C MET A 13 4.11 14.22 26.88
N PHE A 14 3.45 14.92 25.97
CA PHE A 14 2.16 14.54 25.38
C PHE A 14 2.13 14.69 23.85
N GLY A 15 3.23 15.10 23.21
CA GLY A 15 3.24 15.43 21.78
C GLY A 15 2.69 16.83 21.48
N PRO A 16 2.82 17.30 20.22
CA PRO A 16 2.41 18.64 19.80
C PRO A 16 0.91 18.89 20.00
N THR A 17 0.52 20.16 20.09
CA THR A 17 -0.88 20.63 20.13
C THR A 17 -1.09 21.78 19.13
N VAL A 18 -2.30 22.34 19.04
CA VAL A 18 -2.69 23.35 18.06
C VAL A 18 -1.71 24.53 18.02
N GLY A 19 -1.15 24.83 16.85
CA GLY A 19 -0.15 25.89 16.65
C GLY A 19 1.30 25.45 16.82
N ASP A 20 1.58 24.18 17.13
CA ASP A 20 2.91 23.58 17.01
C ASP A 20 3.11 23.02 15.59
N LYS A 21 4.38 22.89 15.15
CA LYS A 21 4.71 22.30 13.83
C LYS A 21 5.65 21.11 13.98
N VAL A 22 5.43 20.08 13.16
CA VAL A 22 6.28 18.88 13.08
C VAL A 22 6.79 18.72 11.66
N ARG A 23 8.11 18.60 11.50
CA ARG A 23 8.73 18.27 10.21
C ARG A 23 8.52 16.78 9.93
N LEU A 24 8.09 16.44 8.72
CA LEU A 24 7.98 15.05 8.27
C LEU A 24 9.38 14.53 7.88
N ALA A 25 9.93 13.66 8.72
CA ALA A 25 11.27 13.10 8.57
C ALA A 25 12.34 14.19 8.31
N ASP A 26 13.15 14.01 7.26
CA ASP A 26 14.18 14.93 6.78
C ASP A 26 13.70 15.75 5.56
N THR A 27 12.40 15.76 5.28
CA THR A 27 11.81 16.58 4.21
C THR A 27 11.66 18.04 4.64
N ASP A 28 11.29 18.92 3.70
CA ASP A 28 10.89 20.31 3.98
C ASP A 28 9.38 20.47 4.20
N LEU A 29 8.65 19.37 4.38
CA LEU A 29 7.23 19.38 4.71
C LEU A 29 7.02 19.49 6.22
N PHE A 30 6.10 20.37 6.61
CA PHE A 30 5.70 20.58 8.00
C PHE A 30 4.20 20.41 8.14
N ILE A 31 3.77 19.66 9.14
CA ILE A 31 2.36 19.50 9.52
C ILE A 31 2.08 20.26 10.82
N GLU A 32 0.86 20.79 10.94
CA GLU A 32 0.38 21.55 12.08
C GLU A 32 -0.96 20.95 12.54
N PRO A 33 -1.14 20.61 13.83
CA PRO A 33 -2.43 20.16 14.34
C PRO A 33 -3.47 21.27 14.20
N GLU A 34 -4.52 21.01 13.44
CA GLU A 34 -5.65 21.91 13.19
C GLU A 34 -6.63 21.91 14.37
N ARG A 35 -6.69 20.78 15.10
CA ARG A 35 -7.54 20.59 16.28
C ARG A 35 -6.87 19.66 17.27
N ASP A 36 -7.09 19.92 18.56
CA ASP A 36 -6.75 19.01 19.65
C ASP A 36 -8.02 18.67 20.43
N PHE A 37 -8.31 17.38 20.57
CA PHE A 37 -9.46 16.86 21.31
C PHE A 37 -9.20 16.72 22.81
N THR A 38 -7.94 16.91 23.25
CA THR A 38 -7.61 16.85 24.66
C THR A 38 -8.18 18.03 25.45
N ILE A 39 -8.30 17.85 26.76
CA ILE A 39 -8.54 18.92 27.71
C ILE A 39 -7.25 19.08 28.49
N SER A 40 -6.64 20.28 28.45
CA SER A 40 -5.34 20.50 29.08
C SER A 40 -5.35 20.20 30.58
N GLY A 41 -4.47 19.30 31.01
CA GLY A 41 -4.42 18.78 32.39
C GLY A 41 -5.11 17.43 32.59
N GLU A 42 -5.91 16.99 31.61
CA GLU A 42 -6.65 15.73 31.61
C GLU A 42 -6.14 14.74 30.55
N GLU A 43 -4.87 14.91 30.13
CA GLU A 43 -4.21 14.01 29.19
C GLU A 43 -4.10 12.59 29.74
N VAL A 44 -4.28 11.62 28.86
CA VAL A 44 -4.21 10.21 29.24
C VAL A 44 -2.78 9.72 29.12
N LYS A 45 -2.21 9.25 30.24
CA LYS A 45 -0.84 8.72 30.28
C LYS A 45 -0.75 7.50 31.16
N PHE A 46 -0.23 6.40 30.61
CA PHE A 46 0.05 5.18 31.34
C PHE A 46 1.45 5.21 31.99
N GLY A 47 1.64 4.40 33.03
CA GLY A 47 2.91 4.23 33.73
C GLY A 47 2.81 4.40 35.25
N GLY A 48 3.89 4.04 35.96
CA GLY A 48 3.97 4.15 37.41
C GLY A 48 3.70 5.59 37.90
N GLY A 49 2.68 5.75 38.75
CA GLY A 49 2.28 7.06 39.28
C GLY A 49 1.64 8.01 38.25
N LYS A 50 1.18 7.52 37.09
CA LYS A 50 0.53 8.32 36.04
C LYS A 50 -1.00 8.26 36.12
N VAL A 51 -1.68 8.64 35.05
CA VAL A 51 -3.13 8.89 34.99
C VAL A 51 -3.91 7.58 34.82
N ILE A 52 -3.50 6.69 33.90
CA ILE A 52 -4.15 5.39 33.71
C ILE A 52 -3.77 4.44 34.83
N ARG A 53 -4.57 4.50 35.89
CA ARG A 53 -4.55 3.64 37.07
C ARG A 53 -5.98 3.44 37.57
N ASP A 54 -6.19 2.35 38.27
CA ASP A 54 -7.50 1.96 38.82
C ASP A 54 -8.19 3.11 39.57
N GLY A 55 -9.42 3.42 39.17
CA GLY A 55 -10.24 4.49 39.76
C GLY A 55 -9.79 5.92 39.42
N MET A 56 -8.74 6.10 38.63
CA MET A 56 -8.25 7.39 38.12
C MET A 56 -8.65 7.50 36.64
N GLY A 57 -7.70 7.64 35.71
CA GLY A 57 -8.01 7.61 34.27
C GLY A 57 -8.48 6.25 33.74
N GLN A 58 -8.31 5.17 34.51
CA GLN A 58 -8.91 3.87 34.22
C GLN A 58 -10.21 3.71 35.02
N SER A 59 -11.35 3.63 34.32
CA SER A 59 -12.64 3.36 34.95
C SER A 59 -12.70 1.96 35.56
N GLN A 60 -13.46 1.80 36.64
CA GLN A 60 -13.67 0.50 37.31
C GLN A 60 -14.70 -0.39 36.59
N GLN A 61 -15.46 0.15 35.61
CA GLN A 61 -16.56 -0.56 34.97
C GLN A 61 -16.20 -1.11 33.59
N ARG A 62 -15.99 -2.43 33.47
CA ARG A 62 -15.70 -3.10 32.19
C ARG A 62 -16.93 -3.30 31.28
N ALA A 63 -18.06 -3.70 31.87
CA ALA A 63 -19.22 -4.21 31.12
C ALA A 63 -20.10 -3.15 30.42
N ARG A 64 -19.72 -1.86 30.45
CA ARG A 64 -20.54 -0.75 29.93
C ARG A 64 -19.90 0.03 28.77
N GLY A 65 -19.14 -0.65 27.91
CA GLY A 65 -18.51 -0.02 26.73
C GLY A 65 -17.04 0.31 26.95
N ALA A 66 -16.30 -0.63 27.56
CA ALA A 66 -14.85 -0.54 27.52
C ALA A 66 -14.31 -0.85 26.11
N VAL A 67 -13.22 -0.19 25.74
CA VAL A 67 -12.44 -0.44 24.52
C VAL A 67 -11.38 -1.50 24.79
N ASP A 68 -10.99 -2.24 23.76
CA ASP A 68 -9.96 -3.28 23.87
C ASP A 68 -8.56 -2.68 23.92
N THR A 69 -8.37 -1.57 23.21
CA THR A 69 -7.11 -0.83 23.14
C THR A 69 -7.41 0.65 22.89
N ALA A 70 -6.56 1.53 23.40
CA ALA A 70 -6.54 2.92 23.00
C ALA A 70 -5.13 3.43 22.75
N ILE A 71 -5.00 4.22 21.69
CA ILE A 71 -3.77 4.89 21.31
C ILE A 71 -3.87 6.31 21.84
N THR A 72 -3.09 6.62 22.87
CA THR A 72 -3.21 7.89 23.59
C THR A 72 -2.31 8.98 23.00
N ASN A 73 -2.81 10.20 22.92
CA ASN A 73 -2.12 11.41 22.47
C ASN A 73 -1.53 11.30 21.05
N ALA A 74 -2.24 10.65 20.12
CA ALA A 74 -1.81 10.50 18.73
C ALA A 74 -1.92 11.81 17.95
N LEU A 75 -0.85 12.16 17.22
CA LEU A 75 -0.94 13.12 16.11
C LEU A 75 -1.37 12.33 14.88
N ILE A 76 -2.58 12.61 14.39
CA ILE A 76 -3.21 11.94 13.26
C ILE A 76 -3.11 12.86 12.05
N LEU A 77 -2.46 12.40 11.00
CA LEU A 77 -2.50 12.99 9.66
C LEU A 77 -3.42 12.12 8.81
N ASP A 78 -4.50 12.66 8.23
CA ASP A 78 -5.35 12.02 7.21
C ASP A 78 -5.73 13.02 6.11
N HIS A 79 -6.30 12.53 5.00
CA HIS A 79 -6.89 13.33 3.93
C HIS A 79 -7.97 14.31 4.41
N TRP A 80 -8.68 14.02 5.51
CA TRP A 80 -9.70 14.92 6.07
C TRP A 80 -9.14 15.92 7.09
N GLY A 81 -7.87 15.82 7.49
CA GLY A 81 -7.25 16.81 8.37
C GLY A 81 -6.08 16.30 9.21
N ILE A 82 -5.47 17.21 9.96
CA ILE A 82 -4.37 16.93 10.88
C ILE A 82 -4.84 17.25 12.30
N ILE A 83 -5.02 16.24 13.15
CA ILE A 83 -5.57 16.42 14.49
C ILE A 83 -4.74 15.74 15.58
N LYS A 84 -4.91 16.19 16.81
CA LYS A 84 -4.41 15.55 18.02
C LYS A 84 -5.58 14.92 18.76
N ALA A 85 -5.55 13.61 18.95
CA ALA A 85 -6.64 12.87 19.59
C ALA A 85 -6.15 11.54 20.18
N ASP A 86 -6.99 10.92 20.99
CA ASP A 86 -6.90 9.51 21.35
C ASP A 86 -7.73 8.68 20.36
N ILE A 87 -7.28 7.46 20.06
CA ILE A 87 -7.97 6.52 19.16
C ILE A 87 -8.41 5.30 19.96
N ALA A 88 -9.70 4.98 19.94
CA ALA A 88 -10.28 3.80 20.54
C ALA A 88 -10.38 2.65 19.54
N ILE A 89 -9.97 1.45 19.95
CA ILE A 89 -10.09 0.21 19.18
C ILE A 89 -10.96 -0.78 19.96
N LYS A 90 -11.96 -1.34 19.29
CA LYS A 90 -12.84 -2.36 19.85
C LYS A 90 -13.23 -3.37 18.77
N ASP A 91 -13.17 -4.64 19.11
CA ASP A 91 -13.48 -5.77 18.22
C ASP A 91 -12.71 -5.68 16.88
N GLY A 92 -11.45 -5.20 16.94
CA GLY A 92 -10.57 -5.01 15.77
C GLY A 92 -10.87 -3.77 14.91
N LEU A 93 -11.85 -2.95 15.26
CA LEU A 93 -12.29 -1.75 14.52
C LEU A 93 -11.98 -0.46 15.28
N ILE A 94 -11.89 0.65 14.55
CA ILE A 94 -11.83 1.99 15.16
C ILE A 94 -13.22 2.31 15.72
N ALA A 95 -13.33 2.39 17.04
CA ALA A 95 -14.59 2.64 17.74
C ALA A 95 -14.84 4.14 17.99
N GLY A 96 -13.78 4.95 18.05
CA GLY A 96 -13.86 6.38 18.32
C GLY A 96 -12.53 7.10 18.12
N ILE A 97 -12.61 8.38 17.77
CA ILE A 97 -11.48 9.31 17.72
C ILE A 97 -11.90 10.55 18.52
N GLY A 98 -11.17 10.87 19.58
CA GLY A 98 -11.58 11.94 20.48
C GLY A 98 -10.73 12.03 21.76
N LYS A 99 -11.39 12.23 22.90
CA LYS A 99 -10.73 12.29 24.20
C LYS A 99 -10.96 11.00 24.98
N ALA A 100 -9.87 10.33 25.29
CA ALA A 100 -9.85 9.24 26.22
C ALA A 100 -9.93 9.71 27.69
N GLY A 101 -10.46 8.85 28.54
CA GLY A 101 -10.34 8.95 30.00
C GLY A 101 -11.43 8.23 30.79
N ASN A 102 -11.40 8.40 32.10
CA ASN A 102 -12.48 7.91 32.95
C ASN A 102 -13.58 8.97 33.11
N PRO A 103 -14.82 8.72 32.65
CA PRO A 103 -15.92 9.68 32.82
C PRO A 103 -16.28 9.92 34.29
N ASP A 104 -15.91 9.00 35.20
CA ASP A 104 -16.19 9.16 36.64
C ASP A 104 -15.30 10.25 37.28
N THR A 105 -14.14 10.56 36.69
CA THR A 105 -13.15 11.47 37.29
C THR A 105 -12.65 12.56 36.36
N GLN A 106 -12.89 12.47 35.04
CA GLN A 106 -12.38 13.42 34.04
C GLN A 106 -13.54 14.04 33.24
N PRO A 107 -13.54 15.37 33.02
CA PRO A 107 -14.54 16.02 32.20
C PRO A 107 -14.39 15.61 30.72
N GLY A 108 -15.51 15.52 30.00
CA GLY A 108 -15.52 15.26 28.56
C GLY A 108 -14.92 13.93 28.11
N GLY A 109 -14.58 13.03 29.05
CA GLY A 109 -14.08 11.69 28.74
C GLY A 109 -15.19 10.83 28.17
N VAL A 110 -14.98 10.32 26.97
CA VAL A 110 -15.84 9.29 26.36
C VAL A 110 -14.96 8.06 26.11
N ASP A 111 -15.57 6.90 26.30
CA ASP A 111 -15.01 5.55 26.21
C ASP A 111 -14.18 5.08 27.40
N ARG A 112 -14.44 3.86 27.86
CA ARG A 112 -13.96 3.30 29.14
C ARG A 112 -12.76 2.39 28.83
N TYR A 113 -11.70 2.37 29.64
CA TYR A 113 -10.40 1.80 29.19
C TYR A 113 -10.08 0.40 29.68
N TRP A 114 -9.52 -0.39 28.76
CA TRP A 114 -8.28 -1.15 28.95
C TRP A 114 -7.25 -0.65 27.93
N THR A 115 -5.99 -0.43 28.34
CA THR A 115 -4.92 0.01 27.44
C THR A 115 -3.60 -0.67 27.72
N GLY A 116 -3.03 -1.27 26.66
CA GLY A 116 -1.59 -1.41 26.50
C GLY A 116 -1.02 -0.07 26.05
N ASP A 117 0.14 0.30 26.60
CA ASP A 117 0.79 1.58 26.34
C ASP A 117 1.37 1.59 24.92
N GLY A 118 0.71 2.28 24.00
CA GLY A 118 1.19 2.55 22.65
C GLY A 118 2.17 3.72 22.59
N ASN A 119 2.94 3.99 23.66
CA ASN A 119 4.01 4.98 23.59
C ASN A 119 5.24 4.37 22.88
N HIS A 120 5.05 3.96 21.64
CA HIS A 120 6.15 3.60 20.77
C HIS A 120 6.90 4.89 20.46
N ARG A 121 8.08 5.02 21.06
CA ARG A 121 9.09 6.03 20.71
C ARG A 121 9.58 5.78 19.29
N GLY A 122 8.73 6.11 18.33
CA GLY A 122 8.95 6.18 16.90
C GLY A 122 8.31 7.47 16.44
N ARG A 123 8.95 8.13 15.48
CA ARG A 123 8.55 9.41 14.89
C ARG A 123 7.08 9.36 14.44
N GLY A 124 6.39 10.51 14.46
CA GLY A 124 4.98 10.72 14.08
C GLY A 124 4.31 9.55 13.37
N GLN A 125 3.41 8.86 14.08
CA GLN A 125 2.64 7.75 13.53
C GLN A 125 1.45 8.34 12.77
N ASP A 126 1.58 8.47 11.45
CA ASP A 126 0.49 8.81 10.55
C ASP A 126 -0.43 7.58 10.45
N HIS A 127 -1.59 7.63 11.08
CA HIS A 127 -2.48 6.47 11.23
C HIS A 127 -3.32 6.20 9.98
N HIS A 128 -2.66 5.94 8.84
CA HIS A 128 -3.31 5.37 7.64
C HIS A 128 -2.70 4.08 7.19
N ARG A 129 -3.60 3.22 6.74
CA ARG A 129 -3.30 1.94 6.12
C ARG A 129 -2.94 2.19 4.67
N GLN A 130 -1.65 2.19 4.34
CA GLN A 130 -1.22 2.27 2.95
C GLN A 130 -1.77 1.05 2.19
N ARG A 131 -2.39 1.32 1.04
CA ARG A 131 -2.93 0.32 0.12
C ARG A 131 -2.12 0.39 -1.17
N ASP A 132 -1.48 -0.71 -1.52
CA ASP A 132 -0.83 -0.85 -2.83
C ASP A 132 -1.76 -1.64 -3.74
N THR A 133 -2.09 -1.07 -4.89
CA THR A 133 -3.10 -1.61 -5.81
C THR A 133 -2.52 -2.16 -7.10
N HIS A 134 -1.19 -2.19 -7.25
CA HIS A 134 -0.51 -2.69 -8.44
C HIS A 134 0.55 -3.75 -8.08
N ILE A 135 0.12 -4.78 -7.35
CA ILE A 135 1.01 -5.85 -6.90
C ILE A 135 1.07 -7.00 -7.90
N HIS A 136 2.26 -7.37 -8.33
CA HIS A 136 2.50 -8.65 -8.98
C HIS A 136 2.81 -9.70 -7.90
N PHE A 137 1.99 -10.73 -7.74
CA PHE A 137 2.23 -11.80 -6.75
C PHE A 137 3.30 -12.80 -7.23
N ILE A 138 4.54 -12.31 -7.38
CA ILE A 138 5.68 -13.09 -7.89
C ILE A 138 6.29 -13.96 -6.79
N PHE A 139 6.52 -13.40 -5.60
CA PHE A 139 7.17 -14.08 -4.48
C PHE A 139 6.54 -13.67 -3.13
N PRO A 140 6.36 -14.57 -2.16
CA PRO A 140 5.74 -14.25 -0.87
C PRO A 140 6.57 -13.28 -0.01
N GLN A 141 7.88 -13.20 -0.21
CA GLN A 141 8.78 -12.31 0.54
C GLN A 141 8.38 -10.83 0.41
N GLN A 142 7.76 -10.44 -0.70
CA GLN A 142 7.31 -9.06 -0.90
C GLN A 142 6.21 -8.64 0.09
N ILE A 143 5.49 -9.59 0.69
CA ILE A 143 4.45 -9.30 1.69
C ILE A 143 5.09 -8.74 2.97
N GLU A 144 6.21 -9.31 3.40
CA GLU A 144 6.96 -8.85 4.56
C GLU A 144 7.58 -7.46 4.30
N GLU A 145 8.18 -7.26 3.12
CA GLU A 145 8.72 -5.96 2.72
C GLU A 145 7.62 -4.87 2.68
N ALA A 146 6.46 -5.20 2.10
CA ALA A 146 5.30 -4.31 2.09
C ALA A 146 4.85 -3.98 3.53
N LEU A 147 4.72 -4.99 4.39
CA LEU A 147 4.32 -4.80 5.78
C LEU A 147 5.28 -3.88 6.55
N PHE A 148 6.59 -4.06 6.40
CA PHE A 148 7.60 -3.22 7.07
C PHE A 148 7.69 -1.80 6.54
N SER A 149 7.19 -1.53 5.34
CA SER A 149 7.05 -0.17 4.80
C SER A 149 5.75 0.53 5.22
N GLY A 150 4.83 -0.16 5.90
CA GLY A 150 3.55 0.40 6.36
C GLY A 150 2.36 0.06 5.46
N VAL A 151 2.56 -0.73 4.40
CA VAL A 151 1.46 -1.29 3.60
C VAL A 151 0.71 -2.32 4.42
N THR A 152 -0.62 -2.24 4.40
CA THR A 152 -1.50 -3.19 5.10
C THR A 152 -2.61 -3.74 4.21
N THR A 153 -2.60 -3.37 2.93
CA THR A 153 -3.46 -3.97 1.90
C THR A 153 -2.70 -4.06 0.59
N MET A 154 -2.66 -5.25 -0.01
CA MET A 154 -2.01 -5.55 -1.28
C MET A 154 -3.06 -6.04 -2.27
N MET A 155 -3.28 -5.30 -3.35
CA MET A 155 -4.21 -5.68 -4.42
C MET A 155 -3.46 -5.81 -5.74
N GLY A 156 -3.78 -6.84 -6.51
CA GLY A 156 -3.04 -7.18 -7.72
C GLY A 156 -3.31 -8.61 -8.16
N GLY A 157 -2.38 -9.25 -8.87
CA GLY A 157 -2.58 -10.61 -9.37
C GLY A 157 -1.27 -11.35 -9.61
N GLY A 158 -1.34 -12.67 -9.64
CA GLY A 158 -0.18 -13.53 -9.89
C GLY A 158 -0.33 -14.95 -9.35
N THR A 159 0.55 -15.83 -9.81
CA THR A 159 0.60 -17.26 -9.42
C THR A 159 2.03 -17.70 -9.12
N GLY A 160 2.85 -16.80 -8.55
CA GLY A 160 4.28 -17.01 -8.35
C GLY A 160 5.12 -16.56 -9.55
N PRO A 161 6.36 -17.06 -9.73
CA PRO A 161 7.31 -16.58 -10.74
C PRO A 161 7.03 -17.12 -12.15
N ALA A 162 5.75 -17.22 -12.54
CA ALA A 162 5.35 -17.56 -13.89
C ALA A 162 5.52 -16.34 -14.82
N ALA A 163 5.84 -16.58 -16.10
CA ALA A 163 6.05 -15.52 -17.08
C ALA A 163 4.88 -14.52 -17.15
N GLY A 164 3.64 -15.01 -17.09
CA GLY A 164 2.45 -14.16 -17.06
C GLY A 164 2.39 -13.24 -15.83
N THR A 165 2.80 -13.73 -14.64
CA THR A 165 2.80 -12.94 -13.41
C THR A 165 3.93 -11.93 -13.36
N THR A 166 5.10 -12.27 -13.91
CA THR A 166 6.23 -11.32 -13.99
C THR A 166 5.94 -10.16 -14.93
N ALA A 167 5.00 -10.31 -15.85
CA ALA A 167 4.57 -9.27 -16.78
C ALA A 167 3.27 -8.58 -16.35
N THR A 168 2.31 -9.32 -15.78
CA THR A 168 0.92 -8.84 -15.59
C THR A 168 0.41 -9.10 -14.18
N THR A 169 -0.39 -8.19 -13.64
CA THR A 169 -1.10 -8.36 -12.36
C THR A 169 -2.37 -9.21 -12.51
N CYS A 170 -2.22 -10.43 -13.06
CA CYS A 170 -3.32 -11.34 -13.34
C CYS A 170 -3.17 -12.67 -12.61
N THR A 171 -4.23 -13.13 -11.96
CA THR A 171 -4.40 -14.51 -11.48
C THR A 171 -5.44 -15.21 -12.39
N PRO A 172 -5.01 -15.90 -13.46
CA PRO A 172 -5.93 -16.34 -14.51
C PRO A 172 -6.73 -17.59 -14.12
N GLY A 173 -8.05 -17.47 -14.12
CA GLY A 173 -8.98 -18.59 -14.01
C GLY A 173 -9.29 -19.05 -12.57
N PRO A 174 -10.44 -19.75 -12.36
CA PRO A 174 -10.94 -20.08 -11.03
C PRO A 174 -9.98 -20.88 -10.16
N TRP A 175 -9.28 -21.86 -10.74
CA TRP A 175 -8.39 -22.73 -9.97
C TRP A 175 -7.24 -21.94 -9.33
N HIS A 176 -6.61 -21.04 -10.09
CA HIS A 176 -5.51 -20.22 -9.60
C HIS A 176 -5.98 -19.22 -8.54
N ILE A 177 -7.17 -18.64 -8.72
CA ILE A 177 -7.76 -17.72 -7.73
C ILE A 177 -7.96 -18.43 -6.39
N HIS A 178 -8.57 -19.62 -6.39
CA HIS A 178 -8.74 -20.41 -5.16
C HIS A 178 -7.41 -20.77 -4.49
N ARG A 179 -6.39 -21.20 -5.27
CA ARG A 179 -5.06 -21.51 -4.70
C ARG A 179 -4.38 -20.30 -4.11
N MET A 180 -4.53 -19.12 -4.71
CA MET A 180 -3.96 -17.89 -4.18
C MET A 180 -4.68 -17.44 -2.91
N LEU A 181 -6.01 -17.54 -2.85
CA LEU A 181 -6.77 -17.25 -1.63
C LEU A 181 -6.33 -18.14 -0.46
N GLU A 182 -6.19 -19.45 -0.69
CA GLU A 182 -5.66 -20.40 0.30
C GLU A 182 -4.22 -20.08 0.73
N ALA A 183 -3.36 -19.70 -0.22
CA ALA A 183 -1.96 -19.39 0.05
C ALA A 183 -1.78 -18.08 0.83
N LEU A 184 -2.70 -17.13 0.69
CA LEU A 184 -2.62 -15.80 1.32
C LEU A 184 -3.25 -15.73 2.72
N ASP A 185 -4.14 -16.68 3.06
CA ASP A 185 -4.84 -16.75 4.36
C ASP A 185 -3.95 -16.63 5.61
N PRO A 186 -2.72 -17.21 5.66
CA PRO A 186 -1.87 -17.13 6.85
C PRO A 186 -1.21 -15.76 7.10
N PHE A 187 -1.27 -14.82 6.15
CA PHE A 187 -0.52 -13.57 6.24
C PHE A 187 -1.34 -12.45 6.91
N PRO A 188 -0.76 -11.66 7.81
CA PRO A 188 -1.44 -10.56 8.50
C PRO A 188 -1.54 -9.30 7.62
N MET A 189 -2.17 -9.44 6.46
CA MET A 189 -2.28 -8.44 5.40
C MET A 189 -3.63 -8.59 4.71
N ASN A 190 -4.28 -7.49 4.32
CA ASN A 190 -5.48 -7.58 3.49
C ASN A 190 -5.07 -7.84 2.03
N PHE A 191 -5.79 -8.71 1.33
CA PHE A 191 -5.50 -9.01 -0.07
C PHE A 191 -6.71 -8.78 -0.98
N GLY A 192 -6.43 -8.29 -2.19
CA GLY A 192 -7.35 -8.27 -3.31
C GLY A 192 -6.71 -8.94 -4.52
N ILE A 193 -7.41 -9.89 -5.15
CA ILE A 193 -6.91 -10.64 -6.30
C ILE A 193 -7.62 -10.18 -7.57
N PHE A 194 -6.85 -9.89 -8.62
CA PHE A 194 -7.35 -9.54 -9.93
C PHE A 194 -7.29 -10.74 -10.88
N GLY A 195 -8.41 -10.99 -11.56
CA GLY A 195 -8.48 -11.93 -12.66
C GLY A 195 -7.89 -11.33 -13.94
N LYS A 196 -7.76 -12.14 -14.99
CA LYS A 196 -7.36 -11.67 -16.33
C LYS A 196 -8.59 -11.12 -17.05
N GLY A 197 -8.57 -9.84 -17.41
CA GLY A 197 -9.66 -9.14 -18.12
C GLY A 197 -9.63 -9.27 -19.65
N ASN A 198 -8.57 -9.83 -20.21
CA ASN A 198 -8.41 -9.94 -21.66
C ASN A 198 -9.23 -11.10 -22.26
N ALA A 199 -10.48 -10.83 -22.61
CA ALA A 199 -11.34 -11.73 -23.40
C ALA A 199 -12.40 -10.93 -24.17
N SER A 200 -12.78 -11.41 -25.37
CA SER A 200 -13.86 -10.80 -26.18
C SER A 200 -15.22 -11.48 -25.99
N VAL A 201 -15.30 -12.43 -25.04
CA VAL A 201 -16.52 -13.12 -24.61
C VAL A 201 -16.55 -13.14 -23.08
N SER A 202 -17.73 -13.02 -22.48
CA SER A 202 -17.87 -12.66 -21.06
C SER A 202 -17.72 -13.84 -20.11
N GLU A 203 -18.04 -15.06 -20.53
CA GLU A 203 -18.18 -16.23 -19.64
C GLU A 203 -16.91 -16.53 -18.87
N GLY A 204 -15.74 -16.42 -19.54
CA GLY A 204 -14.44 -16.63 -18.90
C GLY A 204 -14.03 -15.49 -17.94
N LEU A 205 -14.62 -14.30 -18.05
CA LEU A 205 -14.40 -13.21 -17.11
C LEU A 205 -15.30 -13.37 -15.88
N VAL A 206 -16.56 -13.73 -16.10
CA VAL A 206 -17.56 -13.97 -15.05
C VAL A 206 -17.10 -15.07 -14.09
N GLU A 207 -16.63 -16.21 -14.60
CA GLU A 207 -16.18 -17.32 -13.74
C GLU A 207 -15.01 -16.93 -12.82
N GLN A 208 -14.17 -15.98 -13.23
CA GLN A 208 -13.05 -15.50 -12.42
C GLN A 208 -13.53 -14.62 -11.27
N VAL A 209 -14.51 -13.74 -11.52
CA VAL A 209 -15.11 -12.91 -10.48
C VAL A 209 -15.89 -13.79 -9.49
N GLU A 210 -16.67 -14.76 -9.98
CA GLU A 210 -17.37 -15.74 -9.13
C GLU A 210 -16.43 -16.59 -8.28
N ALA A 211 -15.21 -16.87 -8.76
CA ALA A 211 -14.18 -17.58 -8.01
C ALA A 211 -13.50 -16.73 -6.91
N GLY A 212 -13.81 -15.43 -6.83
CA GLY A 212 -13.31 -14.53 -5.79
C GLY A 212 -12.32 -13.47 -6.25
N ALA A 213 -12.17 -13.23 -7.57
CA ALA A 213 -11.46 -12.03 -8.03
C ALA A 213 -12.26 -10.76 -7.67
N CYS A 214 -11.61 -9.78 -7.06
CA CYS A 214 -12.23 -8.50 -6.67
C CYS A 214 -12.06 -7.41 -7.75
N GLY A 215 -11.55 -7.78 -8.91
CA GLY A 215 -11.30 -6.90 -10.05
C GLY A 215 -10.67 -7.66 -11.22
N LEU A 216 -10.54 -7.00 -12.36
CA LEU A 216 -9.94 -7.57 -13.57
C LEU A 216 -8.80 -6.68 -14.07
N LYS A 217 -7.72 -7.28 -14.57
CA LYS A 217 -6.61 -6.56 -15.22
C LYS A 217 -6.65 -6.81 -16.72
N LEU A 218 -6.78 -5.72 -17.50
CA LEU A 218 -6.47 -5.67 -18.92
C LEU A 218 -4.97 -5.35 -19.08
N HIS A 219 -4.26 -6.15 -19.86
CA HIS A 219 -2.84 -5.94 -20.15
C HIS A 219 -2.51 -6.12 -21.62
N GLU A 220 -1.58 -5.34 -22.16
CA GLU A 220 -1.20 -5.42 -23.58
C GLU A 220 -0.57 -6.77 -23.96
N ASP A 221 0.24 -7.37 -23.08
CA ASP A 221 0.82 -8.71 -23.24
C ASP A 221 -0.22 -9.83 -23.45
N TRP A 222 -1.46 -9.60 -23.01
CA TRP A 222 -2.61 -10.48 -23.25
C TRP A 222 -3.57 -9.93 -24.33
N GLY A 223 -3.25 -8.80 -24.94
CA GLY A 223 -4.03 -8.08 -25.95
C GLY A 223 -5.03 -7.08 -25.35
N ALA A 224 -4.61 -5.82 -25.17
CA ALA A 224 -5.45 -4.72 -24.68
C ALA A 224 -6.30 -4.08 -25.81
N THR A 225 -7.02 -4.91 -26.55
CA THR A 225 -7.78 -4.48 -27.74
C THR A 225 -9.12 -3.84 -27.37
N PRO A 226 -9.71 -2.99 -28.24
CA PRO A 226 -11.03 -2.40 -28.01
C PRO A 226 -12.13 -3.41 -27.69
N ALA A 227 -12.11 -4.60 -28.31
CA ALA A 227 -13.09 -5.66 -28.05
C ALA A 227 -12.95 -6.26 -26.64
N ALA A 228 -11.71 -6.50 -26.21
CA ALA A 228 -11.44 -6.98 -24.85
C ALA A 228 -11.79 -5.92 -23.79
N ILE A 229 -11.47 -4.65 -24.06
CA ILE A 229 -11.83 -3.51 -23.20
C ILE A 229 -13.35 -3.44 -23.02
N ASP A 230 -14.10 -3.48 -24.12
CA ASP A 230 -15.56 -3.34 -24.09
C ASP A 230 -16.24 -4.49 -23.34
N CYS A 231 -15.80 -5.73 -23.61
CA CYS A 231 -16.29 -6.93 -22.94
C CYS A 231 -16.01 -6.89 -21.43
N CYS A 232 -14.75 -6.61 -21.05
CA CYS A 232 -14.32 -6.57 -19.67
C CYS A 232 -15.07 -5.50 -18.85
N LEU A 233 -15.24 -4.30 -19.41
CA LEU A 233 -16.01 -3.24 -18.75
C LEU A 233 -17.49 -3.56 -18.64
N SER A 234 -18.07 -4.31 -19.60
CA SER A 234 -19.47 -4.75 -19.49
C SER A 234 -19.65 -5.74 -18.34
N VAL A 235 -18.73 -6.71 -18.20
CA VAL A 235 -18.72 -7.65 -17.07
C VAL A 235 -18.50 -6.92 -15.74
N ALA A 236 -17.65 -5.90 -15.74
CA ALA A 236 -17.38 -5.10 -14.55
C ALA A 236 -18.62 -4.31 -14.07
N ASP A 237 -19.38 -3.73 -14.99
CA ASP A 237 -20.66 -3.06 -14.68
C ASP A 237 -21.69 -4.06 -14.13
N ASP A 238 -21.79 -5.25 -14.73
CA ASP A 238 -22.74 -6.30 -14.31
C ASP A 238 -22.41 -6.90 -12.93
N MET A 239 -21.12 -6.96 -12.58
CA MET A 239 -20.64 -7.64 -11.36
C MET A 239 -20.14 -6.68 -10.26
N ASP A 240 -20.19 -5.36 -10.49
CA ASP A 240 -19.73 -4.32 -9.58
C ASP A 240 -18.28 -4.52 -9.09
N VAL A 241 -17.36 -4.71 -10.04
CA VAL A 241 -15.92 -4.85 -9.77
C VAL A 241 -15.10 -3.84 -10.58
N GLN A 242 -13.93 -3.48 -10.07
CA GLN A 242 -13.05 -2.53 -10.76
C GLN A 242 -12.26 -3.20 -11.91
N VAL A 243 -12.00 -2.44 -12.98
CA VAL A 243 -11.07 -2.84 -14.05
C VAL A 243 -9.82 -1.98 -13.98
N MET A 244 -8.66 -2.62 -13.89
CA MET A 244 -7.36 -1.98 -14.09
C MET A 244 -6.87 -2.21 -15.51
N ILE A 245 -6.26 -1.20 -16.14
CA ILE A 245 -5.72 -1.32 -17.49
C ILE A 245 -4.26 -0.88 -17.59
N HIS A 246 -3.51 -1.68 -18.34
CA HIS A 246 -2.27 -1.34 -19.03
C HIS A 246 -2.61 -1.35 -20.53
N THR A 247 -2.57 -0.19 -21.18
CA THR A 247 -3.04 -0.03 -22.57
C THR A 247 -2.00 -0.48 -23.59
N ASP A 248 -2.40 -0.56 -24.85
CA ASP A 248 -1.58 -0.98 -25.99
C ASP A 248 -0.45 0.03 -26.29
N SER A 249 0.80 -0.30 -25.94
CA SER A 249 1.95 0.58 -26.18
C SER A 249 2.30 0.69 -27.66
N LEU A 250 1.99 -0.35 -28.43
CA LEU A 250 2.33 -0.48 -29.85
C LEU A 250 1.36 0.27 -30.76
N ASN A 251 0.22 0.69 -30.22
CA ASN A 251 -0.91 1.22 -30.99
C ASN A 251 -1.41 0.23 -32.05
N GLU A 252 -1.31 -1.08 -31.78
CA GLU A 252 -1.72 -2.15 -32.70
C GLU A 252 -3.24 -2.16 -32.92
N GLY A 253 -4.01 -2.06 -31.84
CA GLY A 253 -5.47 -1.99 -31.83
C GLY A 253 -6.03 -0.58 -32.08
N GLY A 254 -5.16 0.42 -32.23
CA GLY A 254 -5.50 1.84 -32.39
C GLY A 254 -4.68 2.76 -31.47
N PHE A 255 -4.78 4.06 -31.69
CA PHE A 255 -4.16 5.06 -30.80
C PHE A 255 -4.98 5.30 -29.53
N VAL A 256 -4.45 6.10 -28.61
CA VAL A 256 -5.08 6.39 -27.29
C VAL A 256 -6.54 6.83 -27.41
N GLU A 257 -6.91 7.58 -28.44
CA GLU A 257 -8.29 8.02 -28.68
C GLU A 257 -9.24 6.83 -28.96
N SER A 258 -8.73 5.76 -29.58
CA SER A 258 -9.51 4.54 -29.84
C SER A 258 -9.78 3.77 -28.55
N THR A 259 -8.78 3.69 -27.67
CA THR A 259 -8.91 3.09 -26.34
C THR A 259 -9.86 3.90 -25.45
N ILE A 260 -9.76 5.24 -25.47
CA ILE A 260 -10.71 6.12 -24.76
C ILE A 260 -12.14 5.92 -25.26
N ALA A 261 -12.32 5.83 -26.59
CA ALA A 261 -13.64 5.55 -27.17
C ALA A 261 -14.18 4.18 -26.74
N ALA A 262 -13.33 3.15 -26.61
CA ALA A 262 -13.73 1.82 -26.15
C ALA A 262 -14.19 1.79 -24.69
N PHE A 263 -13.72 2.72 -23.84
CA PHE A 263 -14.22 2.85 -22.47
C PHE A 263 -15.69 3.25 -22.43
N LYS A 264 -16.20 3.97 -23.44
CA LYS A 264 -17.59 4.45 -23.52
C LYS A 264 -18.03 5.23 -22.27
N GLY A 265 -17.10 5.97 -21.65
CA GLY A 265 -17.35 6.74 -20.44
C GLY A 265 -17.51 5.92 -19.14
N ARG A 266 -17.30 4.61 -19.16
CA ARG A 266 -17.34 3.75 -17.96
C ARG A 266 -16.10 3.93 -17.10
N THR A 267 -16.25 3.70 -15.80
CA THR A 267 -15.15 3.83 -14.83
C THR A 267 -14.05 2.82 -15.12
N ILE A 268 -12.80 3.27 -15.16
CA ILE A 268 -11.64 2.38 -15.29
C ILE A 268 -10.42 2.96 -14.58
N HIS A 269 -9.63 2.10 -13.94
CA HIS A 269 -8.37 2.45 -13.29
C HIS A 269 -7.21 2.30 -14.28
N ALA A 270 -6.61 3.41 -14.70
CA ALA A 270 -5.44 3.40 -15.57
C ALA A 270 -4.16 3.32 -14.73
N ALA A 271 -3.37 2.27 -14.92
CA ALA A 271 -2.09 2.11 -14.26
C ALA A 271 -0.98 2.90 -14.97
N HIS A 272 0.08 3.27 -14.21
CA HIS A 272 1.31 3.96 -14.68
C HIS A 272 1.04 4.94 -15.83
N THR A 273 0.12 5.89 -15.59
CA THR A 273 -0.45 6.77 -16.62
C THR A 273 0.56 7.70 -17.29
N GLU A 274 1.79 7.82 -16.77
CA GLU A 274 2.84 8.57 -17.43
C GLU A 274 3.49 7.80 -18.60
N GLY A 275 3.39 6.47 -18.61
CA GLY A 275 3.67 5.62 -19.78
C GLY A 275 4.98 4.83 -19.78
N ALA A 276 5.95 5.08 -18.90
CA ALA A 276 7.20 4.29 -18.86
C ALA A 276 6.99 2.86 -18.36
N GLY A 277 5.96 2.64 -17.53
CA GLY A 277 5.51 1.30 -17.17
C GLY A 277 4.78 0.58 -18.31
N GLY A 278 4.44 1.30 -19.38
CA GLY A 278 3.67 0.84 -20.54
C GLY A 278 2.37 1.62 -20.74
N GLY A 279 1.92 1.67 -21.98
CA GLY A 279 0.74 2.40 -22.44
C GLY A 279 0.99 3.11 -23.77
N HIS A 280 -0.07 3.58 -24.42
CA HIS A 280 -0.01 4.22 -25.75
C HIS A 280 1.15 5.20 -25.87
N ALA A 281 2.11 4.88 -26.74
CA ALA A 281 3.27 5.73 -26.96
C ALA A 281 2.94 6.82 -28.01
N PRO A 282 3.27 8.10 -27.75
CA PRO A 282 3.91 8.66 -26.55
C PRO A 282 2.93 9.31 -25.55
N ASP A 283 1.62 9.21 -25.77
CA ASP A 283 0.63 10.15 -25.27
C ASP A 283 -0.47 9.56 -24.39
N ILE A 284 -0.25 8.36 -23.81
CA ILE A 284 -1.14 7.76 -22.81
C ILE A 284 -1.50 8.70 -21.66
N ILE A 285 -0.60 9.61 -21.29
CA ILE A 285 -0.83 10.59 -20.21
C ILE A 285 -2.06 11.49 -20.45
N LYS A 286 -2.54 11.62 -21.69
CA LYS A 286 -3.80 12.30 -22.00
C LYS A 286 -4.98 11.73 -21.22
N ILE A 287 -4.96 10.44 -20.89
CA ILE A 287 -6.03 9.74 -20.16
C ILE A 287 -6.30 10.35 -18.78
N CYS A 288 -5.33 11.06 -18.18
CA CYS A 288 -5.49 11.78 -16.91
C CYS A 288 -6.49 12.93 -16.98
N GLY A 289 -6.86 13.41 -18.17
CA GLY A 289 -7.85 14.48 -18.37
C GLY A 289 -9.30 13.98 -18.50
N GLU A 290 -9.52 12.66 -18.52
CA GLU A 290 -10.83 12.06 -18.72
C GLU A 290 -11.57 11.85 -17.38
N ASN A 291 -12.85 12.21 -17.33
CA ASN A 291 -13.63 12.20 -16.08
C ASN A 291 -13.91 10.80 -15.51
N ASN A 292 -13.95 9.79 -16.38
CA ASN A 292 -14.26 8.41 -16.00
C ASN A 292 -13.01 7.59 -15.62
N ILE A 293 -11.83 8.23 -15.61
CA ILE A 293 -10.55 7.56 -15.35
C ILE A 293 -10.13 7.80 -13.91
N ILE A 294 -9.67 6.73 -13.25
CA ILE A 294 -8.95 6.79 -11.98
C ILE A 294 -7.46 6.59 -12.29
N PRO A 295 -6.66 7.66 -12.44
CA PRO A 295 -5.27 7.55 -12.87
C PRO A 295 -4.35 7.21 -11.69
N ALA A 296 -3.40 6.31 -11.91
CA ALA A 296 -2.32 6.01 -10.96
C ALA A 296 -0.94 6.04 -11.64
N SER A 297 0.08 6.37 -10.85
CA SER A 297 1.49 6.24 -11.23
C SER A 297 2.14 5.08 -10.48
N THR A 298 3.17 4.46 -11.05
CA THR A 298 4.04 3.52 -10.32
C THR A 298 5.25 4.25 -9.75
N ASN A 299 5.93 3.65 -8.77
CA ASN A 299 6.90 4.35 -7.94
C ASN A 299 8.26 4.63 -8.62
N LEU A 300 8.65 3.86 -9.64
CA LEU A 300 9.99 3.93 -10.25
C LEU A 300 10.30 5.30 -10.88
N THR A 301 9.28 6.01 -11.36
CA THR A 301 9.39 7.33 -11.97
C THR A 301 9.23 8.49 -10.97
N ARG A 302 9.12 8.19 -9.67
CA ARG A 302 8.77 9.18 -8.64
C ARG A 302 9.89 9.42 -7.62
N PRO A 303 10.37 10.66 -7.43
CA PRO A 303 10.27 11.78 -8.36
C PRO A 303 11.23 11.62 -9.57
N TYR A 304 11.18 12.57 -10.50
CA TYR A 304 12.22 12.67 -11.52
C TYR A 304 13.57 13.05 -10.89
N THR A 305 14.59 12.21 -11.11
CA THR A 305 15.97 12.40 -10.62
C THR A 305 16.97 12.20 -11.76
N ALA A 306 18.24 12.57 -11.51
CA ALA A 306 19.31 12.42 -12.50
C ALA A 306 19.50 10.99 -13.05
N ASN A 307 19.05 9.97 -12.31
CA ASN A 307 19.18 8.56 -12.72
C ASN A 307 17.90 7.96 -13.33
N THR A 308 16.77 8.66 -13.28
CA THR A 308 15.45 8.09 -13.66
C THR A 308 15.42 7.57 -15.09
N LEU A 309 15.99 8.29 -16.07
CA LEU A 309 16.04 7.83 -17.46
C LEU A 309 16.94 6.61 -17.67
N ARG A 310 18.01 6.50 -16.87
CA ARG A 310 18.95 5.37 -16.95
C ARG A 310 18.35 4.11 -16.34
N SER A 311 17.62 4.23 -15.24
CA SER A 311 17.03 3.08 -14.53
C SER A 311 15.77 2.52 -15.19
N THR A 312 15.07 3.33 -16.01
CA THR A 312 13.82 2.94 -16.69
C THR A 312 14.05 2.34 -18.08
N GLY A 313 15.30 2.21 -18.54
CA GLY A 313 15.61 1.67 -19.86
C GLY A 313 15.42 2.66 -21.03
N TYR A 314 14.88 3.86 -20.78
CA TYR A 314 14.74 4.92 -21.81
C TYR A 314 16.08 5.52 -22.28
N ALA A 315 17.17 5.27 -21.57
CA ALA A 315 18.51 5.76 -21.95
C ALA A 315 19.15 5.00 -23.13
N ASP A 316 18.64 3.84 -23.53
CA ASP A 316 19.33 2.95 -24.48
C ASP A 316 18.87 3.13 -25.94
N GLY A 317 19.19 4.30 -26.51
CA GLY A 317 19.28 4.49 -27.97
C GLY A 317 20.67 4.20 -28.53
N ASP A 318 21.68 3.99 -27.68
CA ASP A 318 23.07 3.76 -28.09
C ASP A 318 23.74 2.67 -27.21
N PRO A 319 23.91 1.43 -27.72
CA PRO A 319 24.59 0.33 -27.04
C PRO A 319 26.05 0.64 -26.66
N SER A 320 26.70 1.63 -27.29
CA SER A 320 28.09 2.01 -27.03
C SER A 320 28.27 2.95 -25.83
N SER A 321 27.16 3.53 -25.33
CA SER A 321 27.15 4.45 -24.20
C SER A 321 27.10 3.76 -22.83
N ARG A 322 27.03 2.42 -22.80
CA ARG A 322 27.08 1.64 -21.56
C ARG A 322 28.48 1.78 -20.95
N PRO A 323 28.66 2.48 -19.80
CA PRO A 323 29.92 2.38 -19.09
C PRO A 323 30.10 0.91 -18.65
N PRO A 324 31.34 0.37 -18.63
CA PRO A 324 31.56 -0.94 -18.04
C PRO A 324 30.99 -0.91 -16.63
N TYR A 325 30.14 -1.90 -16.29
CA TYR A 325 29.57 -2.07 -14.96
C TYR A 325 30.68 -1.83 -13.92
N PRO A 326 30.59 -0.78 -13.08
CA PRO A 326 31.62 -0.53 -12.11
C PRO A 326 31.55 -1.63 -11.04
N GLY A 327 32.42 -2.61 -11.19
CA GLY A 327 32.91 -3.47 -10.12
C GLY A 327 31.86 -4.20 -9.28
N ARG A 328 31.18 -5.20 -9.84
CA ARG A 328 30.78 -6.34 -8.98
C ARG A 328 32.05 -7.10 -8.59
N ARG A 329 32.64 -6.76 -7.43
CA ARG A 329 33.51 -7.72 -6.74
C ARG A 329 32.59 -8.77 -6.12
N CYS A 330 32.82 -10.03 -6.46
CA CYS A 330 32.38 -11.16 -5.65
C CYS A 330 32.78 -10.89 -4.17
N LEU A 331 32.02 -11.40 -3.19
CA LEU A 331 32.45 -11.41 -1.77
C LEU A 331 33.82 -12.08 -1.57
N CYS A 332 34.31 -12.80 -2.58
CA CYS A 332 35.63 -13.40 -2.69
C CYS A 332 36.73 -12.49 -3.30
N GLY A 333 36.42 -11.25 -3.69
CA GLY A 333 37.39 -10.23 -4.09
C GLY A 333 38.00 -10.33 -5.49
N LYS A 334 37.53 -11.25 -6.36
CA LYS A 334 38.08 -11.42 -7.73
C LYS A 334 37.18 -10.84 -8.83
N PRO A 335 37.75 -10.33 -9.95
CA PRO A 335 37.00 -9.88 -11.13
C PRO A 335 36.43 -11.04 -11.94
N HIS A 336 35.21 -10.89 -12.47
CA HIS A 336 34.48 -11.92 -13.22
C HIS A 336 34.76 -11.83 -14.73
N LYS A 337 34.86 -12.98 -15.41
CA LYS A 337 34.62 -13.12 -16.86
C LYS A 337 33.37 -13.96 -17.07
N GLU A 338 32.55 -13.68 -18.09
CA GLU A 338 31.34 -14.46 -18.36
C GLU A 338 31.68 -15.96 -18.53
N GLY A 339 31.03 -16.83 -17.75
CA GLY A 339 31.19 -18.29 -17.82
C GLY A 339 31.59 -19.02 -16.53
N ASP A 340 31.94 -18.33 -15.44
CA ASP A 340 32.40 -18.99 -14.20
C ASP A 340 31.25 -19.40 -13.24
N ASP A 341 31.17 -20.69 -12.90
CA ASP A 341 30.20 -21.27 -11.95
C ASP A 341 30.63 -21.06 -10.48
N CYS A 342 29.93 -20.17 -9.77
CA CYS A 342 30.24 -19.74 -8.40
C CYS A 342 29.67 -20.65 -7.28
N ARG A 343 29.58 -21.97 -7.48
CA ARG A 343 29.02 -22.91 -6.47
C ARG A 343 29.96 -23.30 -5.33
N ARG A 344 31.23 -22.87 -5.34
CA ARG A 344 32.25 -23.36 -4.38
C ARG A 344 32.30 -22.64 -3.02
N GLY A 345 31.50 -21.60 -2.81
CA GLY A 345 31.54 -20.78 -1.57
C GLY A 345 30.51 -21.11 -0.48
N TYR A 346 29.54 -21.98 -0.72
CA TYR A 346 28.48 -22.26 0.27
C TYR A 346 28.88 -23.36 1.27
N PRO A 347 28.60 -23.20 2.58
CA PRO A 347 28.74 -24.26 3.57
C PRO A 347 27.92 -25.50 3.18
N ALA A 348 28.43 -26.71 3.44
CA ALA A 348 27.83 -27.97 3.00
C ALA A 348 26.34 -28.18 3.39
N ARG A 349 25.83 -27.45 4.40
CA ARG A 349 24.42 -27.50 4.82
C ARG A 349 23.44 -26.80 3.87
N SER A 350 23.85 -25.77 3.13
CA SER A 350 22.96 -25.05 2.20
C SER A 350 22.85 -25.70 0.82
N ARG A 351 23.71 -26.67 0.48
CA ARG A 351 23.57 -27.45 -0.78
C ARG A 351 22.39 -28.42 -0.76
N ARG A 352 22.06 -29.02 0.40
CA ARG A 352 20.96 -30.01 0.51
C ARG A 352 19.56 -29.42 0.35
N VAL A 353 19.38 -28.11 0.53
CA VAL A 353 18.08 -27.45 0.39
C VAL A 353 17.79 -27.12 -1.08
N LEU A 354 18.83 -26.82 -1.88
CA LEU A 354 18.69 -26.54 -3.30
C LEU A 354 18.47 -27.82 -4.14
N ASP A 355 19.07 -28.94 -3.78
CA ASP A 355 18.89 -30.21 -4.50
C ASP A 355 17.51 -30.87 -4.27
N ARG A 356 16.67 -30.36 -3.36
CA ARG A 356 15.30 -30.85 -3.11
C ARG A 356 14.19 -30.03 -3.76
N VAL A 357 14.52 -28.88 -4.35
CA VAL A 357 13.54 -27.97 -4.97
C VAL A 357 13.59 -28.03 -6.50
N VAL A 358 14.56 -28.74 -7.08
CA VAL A 358 14.73 -28.89 -8.54
C VAL A 358 14.89 -30.37 -8.95
N GLY A 359 14.23 -31.28 -8.22
CA GLY A 359 14.15 -32.71 -8.54
C GLY A 359 12.73 -33.11 -8.89
#